data_AF-A0A2W7AJN0-F1
#
_entry.id   AF-A0A2W7AJN0-F1
#
_cell.length_a   1.000
_cell.length_b   1.000
_cell.length_c   1.000
_cell.angle_alpha   90.00
_cell.angle_beta   90.00
_cell.angle_gamma   90.00
#
_symmetry.space_group_name_H-M   'P 1'
#
loop_
_entity.id
_entity.type
_entity.pdbx_description
1 polymer ?
#
loop_
_entity_poly.entity_id
_entity_poly.type
_entity_poly.pdbx_seq_one_letter_code
_entity_poly.pdbx_strand_id
1 'polypeptide(L)'
;MKIGGITTTEVCNISCKMCHFNGPTAVRKAGTLTPKQIEKYLSEIPAGQEMIFAGTGEFFMDPNALDHLRASVAVGHKPHILTNGQLLTPKLIDEILEIGVRFIRISVDEIDAEQYRKTRQGGELSVILDACEYLKQQKKKYLDLRVEVNNTLFLNTIKRQEEFVEFWRGKVDAVNFNAEYYEIFKFRNKLFEPKERNDCEMSVYLLPTGQMAPCCAIMVYQHYHNVDWLPHIDDTTPAEAYDRFVTLYNNPESDFRKNICSKCDWWIMWSKDEANVEGSAYWRSVHLTEPVSVPVLATAAVESASVEFMESQSPQPSPIDLHQMQANLAQAQATIQSMRSSKFWKVRDSLAGVKQVVLGTQDPEITLQSGSNHQFTDASQYQAELNRLTAVIEWMQTSKFWKLRTTWFQLKQSIGLPSDTNSILRSIE
;
A
#
# COMPACT_ATOMS: atom_id res chain seq x y z
N MET A 1 10.98 -21.04 -10.19
CA MET A 1 10.94 -19.56 -10.37
C MET A 1 9.48 -19.12 -10.37
N LYS A 2 9.16 -18.05 -9.63
CA LYS A 2 7.83 -17.43 -9.62
C LYS A 2 7.88 -16.08 -10.32
N ILE A 3 6.87 -15.78 -11.13
CA ILE A 3 6.70 -14.46 -11.73
C ILE A 3 5.78 -13.65 -10.81
N GLY A 4 6.24 -12.46 -10.43
CA GLY A 4 5.50 -11.60 -9.52
C GLY A 4 4.45 -10.78 -10.26
N GLY A 5 4.89 -9.96 -11.21
CA GLY A 5 4.03 -9.12 -12.03
C GLY A 5 4.79 -8.54 -13.21
N ILE A 6 4.03 -8.17 -14.25
CA ILE A 6 4.54 -7.55 -15.46
C ILE A 6 3.94 -6.14 -15.54
N THR A 7 4.79 -5.13 -15.37
CA THR A 7 4.42 -3.73 -15.52
C THR A 7 4.80 -3.30 -16.94
N THR A 8 3.83 -3.16 -17.84
CA THR A 8 4.13 -2.86 -19.24
C THR A 8 4.25 -1.38 -19.52
N THR A 9 3.60 -0.53 -18.73
CA THR A 9 3.68 0.93 -18.82
C THR A 9 3.69 1.61 -17.45
N GLU A 10 4.25 2.82 -17.38
CA GLU A 10 4.16 3.72 -16.22
C GLU A 10 3.03 4.74 -16.35
N VAL A 11 2.33 4.79 -17.49
CA VAL A 11 1.25 5.76 -17.73
C VAL A 11 -0.04 5.28 -17.07
N CYS A 12 -0.78 6.20 -16.44
CA CYS A 12 -2.09 5.94 -15.85
C CYS A 12 -3.07 7.06 -16.19
N ASN A 13 -4.34 6.71 -16.41
CA ASN A 13 -5.43 7.66 -16.70
C ASN A 13 -6.01 8.33 -15.44
N ILE A 14 -5.67 7.87 -14.24
CA ILE A 14 -6.13 8.44 -12.98
C ILE A 14 -4.96 8.80 -12.05
N SER A 15 -5.23 9.66 -11.07
CA SER A 15 -4.21 10.18 -10.15
C SER A 15 -4.55 9.92 -8.68
N CYS A 16 -4.61 8.65 -8.29
CA CYS A 16 -5.01 8.27 -6.93
C CYS A 16 -4.11 8.90 -5.85
N LYS A 17 -4.71 9.35 -4.75
CA LYS A 17 -4.04 10.12 -3.70
C LYS A 17 -2.86 9.38 -3.04
N MET A 18 -2.96 8.05 -2.93
CA MET A 18 -1.95 7.18 -2.32
C MET A 18 -0.91 6.65 -3.32
N CYS A 19 -1.08 6.90 -4.63
CA CYS A 19 -0.24 6.27 -5.64
C CYS A 19 1.17 6.88 -5.65
N HIS A 20 2.18 6.03 -5.52
CA HIS A 20 3.59 6.45 -5.53
C HIS A 20 4.10 6.78 -6.93
N PHE A 21 3.49 6.21 -7.97
CA PHE A 21 3.94 6.37 -9.36
C PHE A 21 3.17 7.46 -10.10
N ASN A 22 1.87 7.56 -9.82
CA ASN A 22 0.91 8.37 -10.55
C ASN A 22 0.02 9.20 -9.63
N GLY A 23 0.44 9.45 -8.39
CA GLY A 23 -0.28 10.35 -7.48
C GLY A 23 0.02 11.83 -7.74
N PRO A 24 -0.68 12.75 -7.04
CA PRO A 24 -0.51 14.19 -7.21
C PRO A 24 0.92 14.71 -6.97
N THR A 25 1.69 14.01 -6.12
CA THR A 25 3.07 14.38 -5.75
C THR A 25 4.13 13.45 -6.37
N ALA A 26 3.71 12.52 -7.23
CA ALA A 26 4.62 11.56 -7.86
C ALA A 26 5.36 12.18 -9.05
N VAL A 27 6.61 11.76 -9.26
CA VAL A 27 7.36 12.11 -10.47
C VAL A 27 6.82 11.25 -11.61
N ARG A 28 6.13 11.85 -12.57
CA ARG A 28 5.56 11.09 -13.69
C ARG A 28 6.67 10.56 -14.59
N LYS A 29 6.60 9.25 -14.86
CA LYS A 29 7.42 8.57 -15.85
C LYS A 29 6.50 7.98 -16.93
N ALA A 30 7.08 7.56 -18.05
CA ALA A 30 6.34 7.06 -19.20
C ALA A 30 7.04 5.87 -19.88
N GLY A 31 7.86 5.10 -19.14
CA GLY A 31 8.44 3.88 -19.66
C GLY A 31 7.34 2.94 -20.14
N THR A 32 7.52 2.32 -21.32
CA THR A 32 6.58 1.37 -21.90
C THR A 32 7.36 0.30 -22.66
N LEU A 33 7.03 -0.97 -22.44
CA LEU A 33 7.64 -2.10 -23.11
C LEU A 33 7.06 -2.29 -24.52
N THR A 34 7.89 -2.75 -25.44
CA THR A 34 7.45 -3.08 -26.80
C THR A 34 6.85 -4.49 -26.86
N PRO A 35 5.99 -4.79 -27.86
CA PRO A 35 5.49 -6.15 -28.11
C PRO A 35 6.61 -7.19 -28.16
N LYS A 36 7.69 -6.91 -28.90
CA LYS A 36 8.84 -7.80 -29.05
C LYS A 36 9.54 -8.11 -27.72
N GLN A 37 9.68 -7.12 -26.84
CA GLN A 37 10.28 -7.32 -25.52
C GLN A 37 9.44 -8.25 -24.65
N ILE A 38 8.12 -8.05 -24.65
CA ILE A 38 7.19 -8.91 -23.91
C ILE A 38 7.15 -10.32 -24.51
N GLU A 39 7.09 -10.46 -25.83
CA GLU A 39 7.14 -11.77 -26.51
C GLU A 39 8.40 -12.55 -26.14
N LYS A 40 9.58 -11.90 -26.19
CA LYS A 40 10.84 -12.51 -25.76
C LYS A 40 10.75 -12.98 -24.31
N TYR A 41 10.38 -12.09 -23.40
CA TYR A 41 10.29 -12.38 -21.97
C TYR A 41 9.34 -13.56 -21.67
N LEU A 42 8.16 -13.57 -22.29
CA LEU A 42 7.17 -14.64 -22.11
C LEU A 42 7.69 -15.98 -22.67
N SER A 43 8.34 -15.98 -23.83
CA SER A 43 8.87 -17.21 -24.45
C SER A 43 9.97 -17.90 -23.64
N GLU A 44 10.64 -17.18 -22.75
CA GLU A 44 11.69 -17.69 -21.86
C GLU A 44 11.13 -18.27 -20.54
N ILE A 45 9.82 -18.16 -20.32
CA ILE A 45 9.15 -18.70 -19.13
C ILE A 45 8.46 -20.02 -19.49
N PRO A 46 8.56 -21.07 -18.65
CA PRO A 46 7.83 -22.30 -18.90
C PRO A 46 6.33 -22.06 -19.08
N ALA A 47 5.70 -22.73 -20.06
CA ALA A 47 4.27 -22.56 -20.34
C ALA A 47 3.37 -22.90 -19.11
N GLY A 48 2.13 -22.44 -19.14
CA GLY A 48 1.11 -22.74 -18.11
C GLY A 48 1.16 -21.83 -16.88
N GLN A 49 2.11 -20.90 -16.80
CA GLN A 49 2.22 -19.93 -15.71
C GLN A 49 1.14 -18.84 -15.78
N GLU A 50 0.79 -18.30 -14.61
CA GLU A 50 -0.06 -17.12 -14.48
C GLU A 50 0.76 -15.85 -14.66
N MET A 51 0.29 -14.94 -15.53
CA MET A 51 0.97 -13.69 -15.84
C MET A 51 0.13 -12.51 -15.40
N ILE A 52 0.49 -11.90 -14.27
CA ILE A 52 -0.24 -10.76 -13.73
C ILE A 52 0.26 -9.48 -14.40
N PHE A 53 -0.53 -8.93 -15.31
CA PHE A 53 -0.32 -7.61 -15.91
C PHE A 53 -0.83 -6.54 -14.96
N ALA A 54 0.10 -5.79 -14.36
CA ALA A 54 -0.17 -4.91 -13.23
C ALA A 54 0.97 -3.94 -12.95
N GLY A 55 0.66 -2.89 -12.20
CA GLY A 55 1.64 -2.07 -11.48
C GLY A 55 2.24 -0.92 -12.31
N THR A 56 2.89 0.01 -11.59
CA THR A 56 3.45 1.32 -11.98
C THR A 56 2.58 2.28 -12.79
N GLY A 57 1.75 1.80 -13.71
CA GLY A 57 0.72 2.52 -14.47
C GLY A 57 -0.62 1.77 -14.48
N GLU A 58 -1.46 2.08 -15.46
CA GLU A 58 -2.68 1.33 -15.79
C GLU A 58 -2.40 0.49 -17.03
N PHE A 59 -2.62 -0.83 -16.95
CA PHE A 59 -2.28 -1.75 -18.04
C PHE A 59 -2.95 -1.36 -19.36
N PHE A 60 -4.22 -0.93 -19.34
CA PHE A 60 -4.93 -0.53 -20.55
C PHE A 60 -4.55 0.86 -21.09
N MET A 61 -3.61 1.56 -20.45
CA MET A 61 -2.94 2.74 -21.03
C MET A 61 -1.77 2.36 -21.94
N ASP A 62 -1.33 1.11 -21.91
CA ASP A 62 -0.38 0.58 -22.87
C ASP A 62 -1.07 0.40 -24.23
N PRO A 63 -0.63 1.08 -25.31
CA PRO A 63 -1.22 0.93 -26.63
C PRO A 63 -1.12 -0.51 -27.18
N ASN A 64 -0.23 -1.33 -26.63
CA ASN A 64 -0.01 -2.72 -27.03
C ASN A 64 -0.57 -3.73 -26.02
N ALA A 65 -1.38 -3.31 -25.04
CA ALA A 65 -1.91 -4.17 -23.98
C ALA A 65 -2.52 -5.47 -24.53
N LEU A 66 -3.34 -5.37 -25.60
CA LEU A 66 -4.00 -6.53 -26.19
C LEU A 66 -3.02 -7.47 -26.91
N ASP A 67 -1.95 -6.95 -27.50
CA ASP A 67 -0.92 -7.77 -28.13
C ASP A 67 -0.12 -8.53 -27.09
N HIS A 68 0.15 -7.92 -25.93
CA HIS A 68 0.76 -8.60 -24.79
C HIS A 68 -0.11 -9.74 -24.24
N LEU A 69 -1.43 -9.55 -24.17
CA LEU A 69 -2.37 -10.61 -23.80
C LEU A 69 -2.35 -11.76 -24.82
N ARG A 70 -2.39 -11.45 -26.12
CA ARG A 70 -2.32 -12.45 -27.19
C ARG A 70 -1.02 -13.23 -27.16
N ALA A 71 0.11 -12.54 -26.99
CA ALA A 71 1.43 -13.16 -26.87
C ALA A 71 1.49 -14.12 -25.68
N SER A 72 0.95 -13.72 -24.52
CA SER A 72 0.87 -14.56 -23.32
C SER A 72 0.09 -15.85 -23.56
N VAL A 73 -1.09 -15.76 -24.18
CA VAL A 73 -1.90 -16.94 -24.50
C VAL A 73 -1.25 -17.81 -25.57
N ALA A 74 -0.61 -17.22 -26.57
CA ALA A 74 0.05 -17.94 -27.67
C ALA A 74 1.18 -18.86 -27.18
N VAL A 75 1.89 -18.49 -26.12
CA VAL A 75 2.92 -19.34 -25.49
C VAL A 75 2.38 -20.23 -24.36
N GLY A 76 1.06 -20.27 -24.18
CA GLY A 76 0.37 -21.15 -23.24
C GLY A 76 0.30 -20.63 -21.80
N HIS A 77 0.52 -19.34 -21.56
CA HIS A 77 0.32 -18.72 -20.25
C HIS A 77 -1.15 -18.31 -20.01
N LYS A 78 -1.46 -17.99 -18.76
CA LYS A 78 -2.77 -17.50 -18.31
C LYS A 78 -2.65 -16.02 -17.92
N PRO A 79 -3.02 -15.07 -18.79
CA PRO A 79 -2.95 -13.66 -18.45
C PRO A 79 -4.02 -13.29 -17.42
N HIS A 80 -3.58 -12.65 -16.34
CA HIS A 80 -4.40 -12.08 -15.27
C HIS A 80 -4.24 -10.56 -15.29
N ILE A 81 -5.31 -9.82 -15.05
CA ILE A 81 -5.30 -8.35 -15.14
C ILE A 81 -5.58 -7.75 -13.77
N LEU A 82 -4.70 -6.85 -13.31
CA LEU A 82 -5.00 -5.90 -12.24
C LEU A 82 -5.16 -4.51 -12.86
N THR A 83 -6.38 -3.95 -12.77
CA THR A 83 -6.73 -2.67 -13.40
C THR A 83 -7.41 -1.75 -12.40
N ASN A 84 -7.37 -0.44 -12.66
CA ASN A 84 -8.24 0.53 -11.99
C ASN A 84 -9.70 0.46 -12.48
N GLY A 85 -9.95 -0.22 -13.61
CA GLY A 85 -11.26 -0.54 -14.16
C GLY A 85 -11.94 0.58 -14.96
N GLN A 86 -11.38 1.78 -15.00
CA GLN A 86 -12.01 2.95 -15.64
C GLN A 86 -12.08 2.85 -17.18
N LEU A 87 -11.30 1.98 -17.79
CA LEU A 87 -11.27 1.74 -19.24
C LEU A 87 -12.06 0.49 -19.67
N LEU A 88 -12.66 -0.25 -18.72
CA LEU A 88 -13.39 -1.49 -18.97
C LEU A 88 -14.76 -1.23 -19.62
N THR A 89 -14.75 -0.94 -20.91
CA THR A 89 -15.97 -0.91 -21.73
C THR A 89 -16.44 -2.33 -22.06
N PRO A 90 -17.73 -2.55 -22.37
CA PRO A 90 -18.23 -3.85 -22.85
C PRO A 90 -17.41 -4.42 -24.01
N LYS A 91 -17.05 -3.58 -24.98
CA LYS A 91 -16.22 -3.97 -26.13
C LYS A 91 -14.84 -4.47 -25.69
N LEU A 92 -14.16 -3.74 -24.79
CA LEU A 92 -12.85 -4.15 -24.30
C LEU A 92 -12.95 -5.46 -23.49
N ILE A 93 -13.98 -5.58 -22.66
CA ILE A 93 -14.24 -6.80 -21.88
C ILE A 93 -14.43 -8.00 -22.82
N ASP A 94 -15.26 -7.88 -23.86
CA ASP A 94 -15.47 -8.95 -24.83
C ASP A 94 -14.15 -9.35 -25.49
N GLU A 95 -13.35 -8.38 -25.92
CA GLU A 95 -12.06 -8.61 -26.58
C GLU A 95 -11.04 -9.33 -25.68
N ILE A 96 -10.86 -8.90 -24.42
CA ILE A 96 -9.92 -9.58 -23.51
C ILE A 96 -10.38 -11.00 -23.14
N LEU A 97 -11.69 -11.22 -23.03
CA LEU A 97 -12.25 -12.55 -22.75
C LEU A 97 -12.11 -13.48 -23.96
N GLU A 98 -12.29 -12.96 -25.18
CA GLU A 98 -12.04 -13.69 -26.42
C GLU A 98 -10.56 -14.07 -26.58
N ILE A 99 -9.63 -13.18 -26.20
CA ILE A 99 -8.19 -13.48 -26.19
C ILE A 99 -7.86 -14.63 -25.25
N GLY A 100 -8.53 -14.72 -24.10
CA GLY A 100 -8.34 -15.82 -23.13
C GLY A 100 -8.11 -15.38 -21.69
N VAL A 101 -8.34 -14.11 -21.35
CA VAL A 101 -8.28 -13.63 -19.96
C VAL A 101 -9.41 -14.26 -19.17
N ARG A 102 -9.09 -14.83 -18.00
CA ARG A 102 -10.07 -15.45 -17.09
C ARG A 102 -10.01 -14.93 -15.67
N PHE A 103 -9.08 -14.04 -15.36
CA PHE A 103 -9.02 -13.41 -14.05
C PHE A 103 -8.78 -11.92 -14.17
N ILE A 104 -9.74 -11.14 -13.68
CA ILE A 104 -9.70 -9.68 -13.61
C ILE A 104 -9.86 -9.26 -12.14
N ARG A 105 -8.91 -8.47 -11.65
CA ARG A 105 -8.96 -7.85 -10.34
C ARG A 105 -9.03 -6.33 -10.51
N ILE A 106 -10.05 -5.70 -9.93
CA ILE A 106 -10.30 -4.27 -10.07
C ILE A 106 -9.95 -3.56 -8.77
N SER A 107 -9.13 -2.53 -8.86
CA SER A 107 -8.69 -1.77 -7.71
C SER A 107 -9.78 -0.74 -7.31
N VAL A 108 -10.32 -0.86 -6.10
CA VAL A 108 -11.39 0.01 -5.55
C VAL A 108 -11.21 0.19 -4.06
N ASP A 109 -11.20 1.43 -3.58
CA ASP A 109 -10.93 1.72 -2.16
C ASP A 109 -12.12 2.28 -1.38
N GLU A 110 -13.20 2.67 -2.07
CA GLU A 110 -14.34 3.38 -1.49
C GLU A 110 -15.66 2.85 -2.07
N ILE A 111 -16.71 2.84 -1.26
CA ILE A 111 -18.08 2.43 -1.65
C ILE A 111 -19.02 3.63 -1.83
N ASP A 112 -18.58 4.81 -1.40
CA ASP A 112 -19.27 6.08 -1.64
C ASP A 112 -18.65 6.77 -2.86
N ALA A 113 -19.49 7.32 -3.73
CA ALA A 113 -19.03 7.91 -4.99
C ALA A 113 -18.20 9.18 -4.79
N GLU A 114 -18.54 10.02 -3.81
CA GLU A 114 -17.78 11.25 -3.54
C GLU A 114 -16.41 10.92 -2.94
N GLN A 115 -16.37 10.00 -1.98
CA GLN A 115 -15.12 9.53 -1.38
C GLN A 115 -14.25 8.81 -2.41
N TYR A 116 -14.85 8.02 -3.30
CA TYR A 116 -14.13 7.38 -4.41
C TYR A 116 -13.41 8.42 -5.27
N ARG A 117 -14.09 9.50 -5.70
CA ARG A 117 -13.46 10.56 -6.51
C ARG A 117 -12.31 11.26 -5.76
N LYS A 118 -12.42 11.44 -4.44
CA LYS A 118 -11.35 12.03 -3.63
C LYS A 118 -10.14 11.11 -3.52
N THR A 119 -10.37 9.82 -3.36
CA THR A 119 -9.32 8.81 -3.16
C THR A 119 -8.66 8.42 -4.49
N ARG A 120 -9.47 8.14 -5.52
CA ARG A 120 -9.06 7.74 -6.88
C ARG A 120 -9.39 8.84 -7.90
N GLN A 121 -8.66 9.96 -7.79
CA GLN A 121 -8.92 11.18 -8.56
C GLN A 121 -8.91 10.93 -10.08
N GLY A 122 -9.98 11.35 -10.76
CA GLY A 122 -10.20 11.09 -12.18
C GLY A 122 -10.98 9.81 -12.48
N GLY A 123 -11.30 9.00 -11.46
CA GLY A 123 -12.13 7.81 -11.60
C GLY A 123 -13.55 7.99 -11.05
N GLU A 124 -14.46 7.16 -11.56
CA GLU A 124 -15.86 7.10 -11.16
C GLU A 124 -16.24 5.69 -10.66
N LEU A 125 -16.90 5.62 -9.49
CA LEU A 125 -17.32 4.34 -8.92
C LEU A 125 -18.40 3.66 -9.78
N SER A 126 -19.30 4.44 -10.41
CA SER A 126 -20.34 3.91 -11.27
C SER A 126 -19.78 3.15 -12.47
N VAL A 127 -18.68 3.62 -13.07
CA VAL A 127 -18.00 2.94 -14.18
C VAL A 127 -17.54 1.54 -13.76
N ILE A 128 -17.05 1.39 -12.52
CA ILE A 128 -16.64 0.09 -12.00
C ILE A 128 -17.84 -0.83 -11.76
N LEU A 129 -18.94 -0.29 -11.22
CA LEU A 129 -20.16 -1.06 -11.00
C LEU A 129 -20.75 -1.57 -12.32
N ASP A 130 -20.78 -0.71 -13.34
CA ASP A 130 -21.24 -1.06 -14.69
C ASP A 130 -20.36 -2.16 -15.32
N ALA A 131 -19.03 -2.05 -15.18
CA ALA A 131 -18.09 -3.07 -15.65
C ALA A 131 -18.27 -4.41 -14.91
N CYS A 132 -18.45 -4.40 -13.58
CA CYS A 132 -18.71 -5.61 -12.79
C CYS A 132 -20.03 -6.28 -13.18
N GLU A 133 -21.09 -5.50 -13.42
CA GLU A 133 -22.37 -6.03 -13.87
C GLU A 133 -22.24 -6.67 -15.26
N TYR A 134 -21.53 -6.03 -16.19
CA TYR A 134 -21.27 -6.63 -17.51
C TYR A 134 -20.45 -7.92 -17.41
N LEU A 135 -19.36 -7.93 -16.63
CA LEU A 135 -18.55 -9.12 -16.39
C LEU A 135 -19.35 -10.27 -15.77
N LYS A 136 -20.26 -9.95 -14.84
CA LYS A 136 -21.17 -10.94 -14.25
C LYS A 136 -22.08 -11.58 -15.29
N GLN A 137 -22.54 -10.82 -16.29
CA GLN A 137 -23.31 -11.37 -17.40
C GLN A 137 -22.46 -12.29 -18.28
N GLN A 138 -21.19 -11.95 -18.52
CA GLN A 138 -20.24 -12.76 -19.30
C GLN A 138 -19.93 -14.12 -18.66
N LYS A 139 -20.13 -14.27 -17.34
CA LYS A 139 -19.98 -15.57 -16.67
C LYS A 139 -20.90 -16.67 -17.22
N LYS A 140 -22.01 -16.32 -17.88
CA LYS A 140 -22.88 -17.29 -18.58
C LYS A 140 -22.16 -17.98 -19.76
N LYS A 141 -21.21 -17.29 -20.39
CA LYS A 141 -20.39 -17.77 -21.52
C LYS A 141 -19.05 -18.32 -21.04
N TYR A 142 -18.44 -17.66 -20.06
CA TYR A 142 -17.13 -18.01 -19.52
C TYR A 142 -17.26 -18.41 -18.04
N LEU A 143 -17.55 -19.69 -17.79
CA LEU A 143 -17.85 -20.22 -16.45
C LEU A 143 -16.65 -20.15 -15.49
N ASP A 144 -15.44 -20.12 -16.04
CA ASP A 144 -14.17 -20.01 -15.32
C ASP A 144 -13.71 -18.56 -15.11
N LEU A 145 -14.50 -17.57 -15.53
CA LEU A 145 -14.20 -16.15 -15.30
C LEU A 145 -14.27 -15.82 -13.81
N ARG A 146 -13.16 -15.32 -13.27
CA ARG A 146 -12.99 -14.79 -11.91
C ARG A 146 -12.86 -13.27 -11.96
N VAL A 147 -13.67 -12.59 -11.15
CA VAL A 147 -13.73 -11.13 -11.00
C VAL A 147 -13.60 -10.81 -9.53
N GLU A 148 -12.62 -9.99 -9.18
CA GLU A 148 -12.37 -9.59 -7.79
C GLU A 148 -12.20 -8.09 -7.66
N VAL A 149 -12.37 -7.58 -6.44
CA VAL A 149 -11.93 -6.24 -6.08
C VAL A 149 -10.75 -6.25 -5.13
N ASN A 150 -9.92 -5.22 -5.22
CA ASN A 150 -8.75 -5.01 -4.39
C ASN A 150 -8.83 -3.66 -3.68
N ASN A 151 -8.77 -3.68 -2.36
CA ASN A 151 -8.92 -2.54 -1.46
C ASN A 151 -7.63 -2.33 -0.66
N THR A 152 -7.08 -1.11 -0.73
CA THR A 152 -5.99 -0.71 0.16
C THR A 152 -6.56 -0.22 1.50
N LEU A 153 -6.06 -0.80 2.59
CA LEU A 153 -6.49 -0.45 3.94
C LEU A 153 -5.92 0.91 4.35
N PHE A 154 -6.77 1.92 4.32
CA PHE A 154 -6.48 3.24 4.87
C PHE A 154 -6.93 3.34 6.33
N LEU A 155 -6.40 4.32 7.07
CA LEU A 155 -6.71 4.51 8.48
C LEU A 155 -8.23 4.67 8.74
N ASN A 156 -8.95 5.31 7.81
CA ASN A 156 -10.38 5.53 7.88
C ASN A 156 -11.22 4.37 7.32
N THR A 157 -10.64 3.43 6.58
CA THR A 157 -11.37 2.30 5.96
C THR A 157 -11.08 0.95 6.64
N ILE A 158 -9.98 0.81 7.38
CA ILE A 158 -9.57 -0.46 8.00
C ILE A 158 -10.64 -1.09 8.90
N LYS A 159 -11.46 -0.28 9.57
CA LYS A 159 -12.55 -0.74 10.46
C LYS A 159 -13.87 -1.00 9.74
N ARG A 160 -13.92 -0.78 8.42
CA ARG A 160 -15.14 -0.85 7.59
C ARG A 160 -15.06 -1.98 6.56
N GLN A 161 -14.23 -3.00 6.82
CA GLN A 161 -14.01 -4.13 5.90
C GLN A 161 -15.32 -4.91 5.67
N GLU A 162 -16.12 -5.11 6.72
CA GLU A 162 -17.38 -5.83 6.65
C GLU A 162 -18.42 -5.07 5.82
N GLU A 163 -18.50 -3.74 5.98
CA GLU A 163 -19.34 -2.88 5.12
C GLU A 163 -18.93 -2.98 3.65
N PHE A 164 -17.61 -2.96 3.40
CA PHE A 164 -17.05 -3.08 2.06
C PHE A 164 -17.37 -4.46 1.45
N VAL A 165 -17.18 -5.53 2.21
CA VAL A 165 -17.55 -6.91 1.82
C VAL A 165 -19.01 -7.00 1.45
N GLU A 166 -19.90 -6.46 2.28
CA GLU A 166 -21.34 -6.54 2.03
C GLU A 166 -21.76 -5.71 0.81
N PHE A 167 -21.16 -4.54 0.60
CA PHE A 167 -21.40 -3.74 -0.59
C PHE A 167 -21.07 -4.50 -1.88
N TRP A 168 -19.97 -5.28 -1.89
CA TRP A 168 -19.53 -6.04 -3.05
C TRP A 168 -20.19 -7.42 -3.20
N ARG A 169 -20.95 -7.87 -2.20
CA ARG A 169 -21.69 -9.13 -2.26
C ARG A 169 -22.61 -9.18 -3.49
N GLY A 170 -22.56 -10.31 -4.18
CA GLY A 170 -23.35 -10.56 -5.39
C GLY A 170 -22.89 -9.79 -6.64
N LYS A 171 -21.80 -9.00 -6.56
CA LYS A 171 -21.24 -8.23 -7.69
C LYS A 171 -19.93 -8.83 -8.20
N VAL A 172 -19.12 -9.40 -7.31
CA VAL A 172 -17.80 -10.00 -7.61
C VAL A 172 -17.59 -11.29 -6.80
N ASP A 173 -16.57 -12.07 -7.16
CA ASP A 173 -16.30 -13.38 -6.55
C ASP A 173 -15.49 -13.30 -5.26
N ALA A 174 -14.65 -12.27 -5.12
CA ALA A 174 -13.92 -12.03 -3.89
C ALA A 174 -13.59 -10.56 -3.69
N VAL A 175 -13.42 -10.21 -2.42
CA VAL A 175 -12.88 -8.94 -1.96
C VAL A 175 -11.52 -9.20 -1.35
N ASN A 176 -10.53 -8.42 -1.75
CA ASN A 176 -9.19 -8.51 -1.23
C ASN A 176 -8.78 -7.21 -0.53
N PHE A 177 -8.16 -7.35 0.63
CA PHE A 177 -7.63 -6.24 1.42
C PHE A 177 -6.11 -6.34 1.49
N ASN A 178 -5.44 -5.23 1.21
CA ASN A 178 -4.00 -5.12 1.32
C ASN A 178 -3.59 -3.98 2.26
N ALA A 179 -2.56 -4.20 3.08
CA ALA A 179 -1.98 -3.16 3.90
C ALA A 179 -1.38 -2.05 3.01
N GLU A 180 -1.34 -0.84 3.55
CA GLU A 180 -0.83 0.33 2.84
C GLU A 180 0.68 0.47 3.08
N TYR A 181 1.46 0.62 2.02
CA TYR A 181 2.87 0.97 2.15
C TYR A 181 3.08 2.49 2.11
N TYR A 182 3.97 2.98 2.96
CA TYR A 182 4.43 4.36 3.04
C TYR A 182 5.97 4.35 3.04
N GLU A 183 6.64 5.27 2.35
CA GLU A 183 8.12 5.31 2.26
C GLU A 183 8.79 4.10 1.59
N ILE A 184 8.19 3.52 0.56
CA ILE A 184 8.68 2.39 -0.25
C ILE A 184 8.78 1.07 0.51
N PHE A 185 9.36 1.05 1.72
CA PHE A 185 9.74 -0.16 2.47
C PHE A 185 8.95 -0.38 3.75
N LYS A 186 8.07 0.54 4.16
CA LYS A 186 7.31 0.47 5.40
C LYS A 186 5.83 0.26 5.13
N PHE A 187 5.16 -0.40 6.08
CA PHE A 187 3.73 -0.67 6.01
C PHE A 187 3.01 -0.10 7.23
N ARG A 188 1.80 0.39 6.99
CA ARG A 188 0.82 0.76 8.00
C ARG A 188 -0.49 0.02 7.73
N ASN A 189 -1.40 0.06 8.71
CA ASN A 189 -2.72 -0.57 8.61
C ASN A 189 -2.63 -2.07 8.30
N LYS A 190 -1.64 -2.74 8.90
CA LYS A 190 -1.46 -4.20 8.80
C LYS A 190 -2.62 -4.90 9.50
N LEU A 191 -2.94 -6.09 9.03
CA LEU A 191 -4.03 -6.90 9.59
C LEU A 191 -3.70 -7.44 10.98
N PHE A 192 -2.42 -7.69 11.23
CA PHE A 192 -1.85 -8.01 12.54
C PHE A 192 -0.36 -7.63 12.56
N GLU A 193 0.26 -7.66 13.74
CA GLU A 193 1.69 -7.42 13.91
C GLU A 193 2.43 -8.77 14.00
N PRO A 194 3.29 -9.12 13.01
CA PRO A 194 4.11 -10.32 13.11
C PRO A 194 5.09 -10.24 14.28
N LYS A 195 5.23 -11.34 15.03
CA LYS A 195 6.14 -11.42 16.19
C LYS A 195 7.61 -11.45 15.79
N GLU A 196 7.91 -12.07 14.65
CA GLU A 196 9.26 -12.24 14.13
C GLU A 196 9.29 -12.06 12.61
N ARG A 197 10.48 -11.78 12.10
CA ARG A 197 10.72 -11.68 10.66
C ARG A 197 10.87 -13.07 10.06
N ASN A 198 10.08 -13.36 9.02
CA ASN A 198 10.22 -14.56 8.21
C ASN A 198 10.89 -14.26 6.85
N ASP A 199 11.19 -15.33 6.12
CA ASP A 199 11.83 -15.22 4.81
C ASP A 199 10.89 -14.66 3.73
N CYS A 200 11.49 -13.89 2.82
CA CYS A 200 10.79 -13.42 1.64
C CYS A 200 10.74 -14.49 0.55
N GLU A 201 9.58 -14.65 -0.09
CA GLU A 201 9.50 -15.38 -1.35
C GLU A 201 10.02 -14.48 -2.50
N MET A 202 11.13 -14.86 -3.14
CA MET A 202 11.65 -14.15 -4.31
C MET A 202 10.76 -14.41 -5.54
N SER A 203 10.61 -13.40 -6.39
CA SER A 203 9.87 -13.51 -7.65
C SER A 203 10.42 -12.53 -8.67
N VAL A 204 10.22 -12.80 -9.96
CA VAL A 204 10.67 -11.91 -11.03
C VAL A 204 9.55 -10.93 -11.38
N TYR A 205 9.79 -9.64 -11.18
CA TYR A 205 8.91 -8.55 -11.62
C TYR A 205 9.54 -7.86 -12.83
N LEU A 206 8.83 -7.83 -13.96
CA LEU A 206 9.31 -7.12 -15.14
C LEU A 206 8.89 -5.65 -15.08
N LEU A 207 9.86 -4.74 -15.15
CA LEU A 207 9.68 -3.29 -15.10
C LEU A 207 9.47 -2.69 -16.50
N PRO A 208 8.85 -1.50 -16.64
CA PRO A 208 8.54 -0.92 -17.94
C PRO A 208 9.78 -0.45 -18.71
N THR A 209 10.90 -0.36 -17.99
CA THR A 209 12.23 -0.03 -18.51
C THR A 209 12.98 -1.25 -19.04
N GLY A 210 12.47 -2.48 -18.82
CA GLY A 210 13.10 -3.73 -19.22
C GLY A 210 13.98 -4.38 -18.15
N GLN A 211 14.29 -3.69 -17.04
CA GLN A 211 14.91 -4.34 -15.89
C GLN A 211 13.96 -5.32 -15.21
N MET A 212 14.53 -6.35 -14.58
CA MET A 212 13.83 -7.32 -13.75
C MET A 212 14.14 -7.08 -12.27
N ALA A 213 13.10 -7.00 -11.43
CA ALA A 213 13.22 -6.80 -9.99
C ALA A 213 12.94 -8.10 -9.20
N PRO A 214 13.63 -8.31 -8.05
CA PRO A 214 13.49 -9.53 -7.22
C PRO A 214 12.21 -9.59 -6.37
N CYS A 215 11.53 -8.44 -6.21
CA CYS A 215 10.30 -8.33 -5.44
C CYS A 215 9.57 -7.01 -5.72
N CYS A 216 8.31 -6.95 -5.30
CA CYS A 216 7.45 -5.76 -5.36
C CYS A 216 8.04 -4.53 -4.64
N ALA A 217 8.81 -4.72 -3.57
CA ALA A 217 9.52 -3.62 -2.90
C ALA A 217 10.51 -2.93 -3.84
N ILE A 218 11.26 -3.70 -4.64
CA ILE A 218 12.22 -3.16 -5.59
C ILE A 218 11.53 -2.56 -6.82
N MET A 219 10.39 -3.13 -7.23
CA MET A 219 9.51 -2.52 -8.23
C MET A 219 9.01 -1.13 -7.80
N VAL A 220 8.74 -0.89 -6.51
CA VAL A 220 8.44 0.46 -6.01
C VAL A 220 9.71 1.31 -5.92
N TYR A 221 10.81 0.73 -5.43
CA TYR A 221 12.10 1.41 -5.26
C TYR A 221 12.63 2.01 -6.57
N GLN A 222 12.51 1.32 -7.71
CA GLN A 222 12.96 1.82 -9.02
C GLN A 222 12.41 3.21 -9.36
N HIS A 223 11.21 3.54 -8.85
CA HIS A 223 10.58 4.79 -9.20
C HIS A 223 11.42 6.00 -8.77
N TYR A 224 12.15 5.88 -7.65
CA TYR A 224 12.94 6.96 -7.07
C TYR A 224 14.46 6.73 -7.13
N HIS A 225 14.90 5.59 -7.66
CA HIS A 225 16.29 5.17 -7.60
C HIS A 225 16.76 4.56 -8.92
N ASN A 226 18.05 4.75 -9.23
CA ASN A 226 18.69 4.04 -10.33
C ASN A 226 18.78 2.54 -9.97
N VAL A 227 18.32 1.69 -10.89
CA VAL A 227 18.31 0.24 -10.76
C VAL A 227 19.03 -0.47 -11.91
N ASP A 228 19.97 0.19 -12.59
CA ASP A 228 20.76 -0.36 -13.70
C ASP A 228 21.60 -1.58 -13.31
N TRP A 229 21.79 -1.80 -12.01
CA TRP A 229 22.43 -3.00 -11.47
C TRP A 229 21.54 -4.25 -11.57
N LEU A 230 20.22 -4.09 -11.79
CA LEU A 230 19.30 -5.19 -12.01
C LEU A 230 19.51 -5.82 -13.39
N PRO A 231 19.30 -7.14 -13.53
CA PRO A 231 19.27 -7.81 -14.83
C PRO A 231 18.28 -7.15 -15.80
N HIS A 232 18.62 -7.14 -17.09
CA HIS A 232 17.78 -6.59 -18.15
C HIS A 232 17.28 -7.71 -19.07
N ILE A 233 16.06 -7.60 -19.58
CA ILE A 233 15.46 -8.61 -20.47
C ILE A 233 16.17 -8.78 -21.81
N ASP A 234 17.01 -7.84 -22.21
CA ASP A 234 17.72 -7.93 -23.50
C ASP A 234 18.87 -8.93 -23.45
N ASP A 235 19.52 -9.08 -22.28
CA ASP A 235 20.75 -9.87 -22.12
C ASP A 235 20.66 -10.97 -21.06
N THR A 236 19.58 -10.98 -20.26
CA THR A 236 19.39 -11.94 -19.16
C THR A 236 18.01 -12.57 -19.25
N THR A 237 17.92 -13.89 -19.12
CA THR A 237 16.64 -14.59 -19.05
C THR A 237 15.99 -14.44 -17.65
N PRO A 238 14.66 -14.60 -17.52
CA PRO A 238 14.00 -14.57 -16.22
C PRO A 238 14.55 -15.59 -15.22
N ALA A 239 14.92 -16.79 -15.70
CA ALA A 239 15.48 -17.84 -14.86
C ALA A 239 16.85 -17.44 -14.28
N GLU A 240 17.74 -16.90 -15.12
CA GLU A 240 19.05 -16.40 -14.67
C GLU A 240 18.90 -15.21 -13.71
N ALA A 241 17.95 -14.31 -13.99
CA ALA A 241 17.64 -13.21 -13.08
C ALA A 241 17.16 -13.73 -11.71
N TYR A 242 16.26 -14.71 -11.69
CA TYR A 242 15.79 -15.35 -10.47
C TYR A 242 16.93 -15.96 -9.65
N ASP A 243 17.80 -16.75 -10.28
CA ASP A 243 18.93 -17.39 -9.61
C ASP A 243 19.92 -16.36 -9.04
N ARG A 244 20.16 -15.26 -9.78
CA ARG A 244 20.93 -14.13 -9.28
C ARG A 244 20.28 -13.49 -8.06
N PHE A 245 18.97 -13.30 -8.05
CA PHE A 245 18.24 -12.72 -6.92
C PHE A 245 18.30 -13.60 -5.68
N VAL A 246 18.11 -14.91 -5.84
CA VAL A 246 18.25 -15.88 -4.74
C VAL A 246 19.67 -15.85 -4.16
N THR A 247 20.68 -15.79 -5.03
CA THR A 247 22.10 -15.69 -4.61
C THR A 247 22.35 -14.41 -3.81
N LEU A 248 21.85 -13.27 -4.28
CA LEU A 248 21.98 -11.99 -3.58
C LEU A 248 21.24 -12.00 -2.24
N TYR A 249 20.03 -12.53 -2.18
CA TYR A 249 19.23 -12.60 -0.96
C TYR A 249 19.86 -13.50 0.11
N ASN A 250 20.36 -14.67 -0.29
CA ASN A 250 20.93 -15.67 0.61
C ASN A 250 22.34 -15.33 1.09
N ASN A 251 23.07 -14.44 0.40
CA ASN A 251 24.37 -13.96 0.86
C ASN A 251 24.19 -12.79 1.84
N PRO A 252 24.46 -12.95 3.15
CA PRO A 252 24.35 -11.88 4.14
C PRO A 252 25.27 -10.70 3.84
N GLU A 253 26.34 -10.93 3.08
CA GLU A 253 27.34 -9.94 2.78
C GLU A 253 27.04 -9.11 1.53
N SER A 254 26.02 -9.50 0.74
CA SER A 254 25.64 -8.77 -0.48
C SER A 254 25.07 -7.39 -0.16
N ASP A 255 25.29 -6.42 -1.04
CA ASP A 255 24.72 -5.08 -0.89
C ASP A 255 23.19 -5.10 -0.86
N PHE A 256 22.57 -5.97 -1.66
CA PHE A 256 21.12 -6.17 -1.64
C PHE A 256 20.64 -6.61 -0.24
N ARG A 257 21.30 -7.60 0.36
CA ARG A 257 20.89 -8.13 1.67
C ARG A 257 21.18 -7.14 2.81
N LYS A 258 22.36 -6.54 2.82
CA LYS A 258 22.83 -5.60 3.86
C LYS A 258 22.12 -4.26 3.83
N ASN A 259 21.97 -3.66 2.66
CA ASN A 259 21.56 -2.26 2.55
C ASN A 259 20.07 -2.09 2.27
N ILE A 260 19.43 -3.09 1.64
CA ILE A 260 18.03 -3.03 1.23
C ILE A 260 17.17 -3.99 2.05
N CYS A 261 17.37 -5.31 1.92
CA CYS A 261 16.49 -6.29 2.54
C CYS A 261 16.45 -6.19 4.07
N SER A 262 17.58 -5.91 4.73
CA SER A 262 17.67 -5.78 6.18
C SER A 262 16.76 -4.69 6.77
N LYS A 263 16.42 -3.64 5.99
CA LYS A 263 15.62 -2.47 6.40
C LYS A 263 14.18 -2.52 5.88
N CYS A 264 13.88 -3.48 5.02
CA CYS A 264 12.62 -3.65 4.33
C CYS A 264 11.59 -4.39 5.20
N ASP A 265 10.33 -3.93 5.21
CA ASP A 265 9.22 -4.58 5.93
C ASP A 265 8.33 -5.42 5.00
N TRP A 266 8.65 -5.56 3.71
CA TRP A 266 7.84 -6.36 2.77
C TRP A 266 7.84 -7.86 3.07
N TRP A 267 8.73 -8.33 3.95
CA TRP A 267 8.68 -9.71 4.45
C TRP A 267 7.33 -10.03 5.14
N ILE A 268 6.61 -9.02 5.65
CA ILE A 268 5.30 -9.23 6.30
C ILE A 268 4.25 -9.83 5.36
N MET A 269 4.45 -9.73 4.04
CA MET A 269 3.58 -10.36 3.04
C MET A 269 3.48 -11.87 3.23
N TRP A 270 4.52 -12.46 3.80
CA TRP A 270 4.68 -13.89 3.98
C TRP A 270 4.40 -14.32 5.42
N SER A 271 4.21 -13.39 6.35
CA SER A 271 3.90 -13.70 7.75
C SER A 271 2.46 -14.18 7.87
N LYS A 272 2.26 -15.37 8.42
CA LYS A 272 0.96 -16.00 8.63
C LYS A 272 0.46 -15.80 10.06
N ASP A 273 -0.85 -15.69 10.23
CA ASP A 273 -1.49 -15.74 11.55
C ASP A 273 -1.85 -17.19 11.85
N GLU A 274 -1.56 -17.67 13.07
CA GLU A 274 -1.94 -19.01 13.53
C GLU A 274 -3.46 -19.23 13.43
N ALA A 275 -4.26 -18.16 13.54
CA ALA A 275 -5.72 -18.21 13.45
C ALA A 275 -6.29 -18.05 12.02
N ASN A 276 -5.47 -17.65 11.03
CA ASN A 276 -5.93 -17.38 9.66
C ASN A 276 -4.95 -17.94 8.63
N VAL A 277 -5.19 -19.18 8.21
CA VAL A 277 -4.32 -19.95 7.31
C VAL A 277 -4.23 -19.33 5.90
N GLU A 278 -5.30 -18.69 5.43
CA GLU A 278 -5.42 -18.18 4.06
C GLU A 278 -4.85 -16.75 3.87
N GLY A 279 -4.71 -15.96 4.93
CA GLY A 279 -4.22 -14.56 4.89
C GLY A 279 -2.73 -14.37 5.20
N SER A 280 -2.29 -13.12 5.26
CA SER A 280 -1.00 -12.68 5.82
C SER A 280 -1.16 -11.34 6.56
N ALA A 281 -0.10 -10.83 7.21
CA ALA A 281 -0.16 -9.51 7.85
C ALA A 281 -0.42 -8.38 6.84
N TYR A 282 -0.05 -8.61 5.58
CA TYR A 282 -0.31 -7.72 4.45
C TYR A 282 -1.69 -7.94 3.83
N TRP A 283 -2.14 -9.20 3.68
CA TRP A 283 -3.22 -9.56 2.75
C TRP A 283 -4.33 -10.38 3.40
N ARG A 284 -5.59 -10.06 3.07
CA ARG A 284 -6.76 -10.89 3.41
C ARG A 284 -7.68 -10.98 2.21
N SER A 285 -8.12 -12.18 1.88
CA SER A 285 -9.18 -12.43 0.89
C SER A 285 -10.47 -12.86 1.57
N VAL A 286 -11.59 -12.39 1.07
CA VAL A 286 -12.94 -12.83 1.45
C VAL A 286 -13.66 -13.28 0.19
N HIS A 287 -13.86 -14.59 0.07
CA HIS A 287 -14.60 -15.18 -1.05
C HIS A 287 -16.11 -14.96 -0.84
N LEU A 288 -16.79 -14.47 -1.88
CA LEU A 288 -18.21 -14.08 -1.85
C LEU A 288 -19.12 -15.06 -2.59
N THR A 289 -18.53 -15.88 -3.47
CA THR A 289 -19.20 -17.00 -4.14
C THR A 289 -18.77 -18.30 -3.50
N GLU A 290 -19.71 -19.23 -3.31
CA GLU A 290 -19.34 -20.59 -2.94
C GLU A 290 -18.43 -21.21 -4.01
N PRO A 291 -17.41 -22.01 -3.62
CA PRO A 291 -16.53 -22.64 -4.58
C PRO A 291 -17.36 -23.49 -5.55
N VAL A 292 -17.19 -23.25 -6.85
CA VAL A 292 -17.74 -24.13 -7.88
C VAL A 292 -17.07 -25.48 -7.71
N SER A 293 -17.83 -26.46 -7.21
CA SER A 293 -17.37 -27.84 -7.14
C SER A 293 -17.19 -28.36 -8.56
N VAL A 294 -15.93 -28.51 -8.99
CA VAL A 294 -15.62 -29.35 -10.15
C VAL A 294 -15.76 -30.80 -9.67
N PRO A 295 -16.61 -31.64 -10.27
CA PRO A 295 -16.75 -33.02 -9.84
C PRO A 295 -15.45 -33.78 -10.15
N VAL A 296 -14.67 -34.05 -9.11
CA VAL A 296 -13.63 -35.07 -9.14
C VAL A 296 -14.30 -36.38 -8.74
N LEU A 297 -14.23 -37.37 -9.63
CA LEU A 297 -14.73 -38.73 -9.41
C LEU A 297 -14.16 -39.31 -8.10
N ALA A 298 -15.07 -39.80 -7.27
CA ALA A 298 -14.87 -40.22 -5.90
C ALA A 298 -14.04 -41.51 -5.75
N THR A 299 -13.41 -41.66 -4.57
CA THR A 299 -13.36 -42.94 -3.85
C THR A 299 -13.59 -42.69 -2.35
N ALA A 300 -14.59 -43.37 -1.82
CA ALA A 300 -15.08 -43.29 -0.45
C ALA A 300 -14.26 -44.14 0.54
N ALA A 301 -14.28 -43.77 1.82
CA ALA A 301 -14.55 -44.68 2.94
C ALA A 301 -14.80 -43.90 4.25
N VAL A 302 -15.62 -44.51 5.09
CA VAL A 302 -16.37 -44.00 6.25
C VAL A 302 -15.61 -44.30 7.54
N GLU A 303 -15.77 -43.48 8.60
CA GLU A 303 -16.21 -43.98 9.93
C GLU A 303 -16.41 -42.86 10.97
N SER A 304 -17.47 -43.06 11.74
CA SER A 304 -18.03 -42.22 12.79
C SER A 304 -17.40 -42.50 14.15
N ALA A 305 -17.19 -41.47 14.97
CA ALA A 305 -16.99 -41.62 16.42
C ALA A 305 -17.77 -40.55 17.19
N SER A 306 -18.58 -41.04 18.14
CA SER A 306 -19.40 -40.31 19.11
C SER A 306 -18.55 -39.62 20.19
N VAL A 307 -18.97 -38.43 20.62
CA VAL A 307 -18.34 -37.64 21.68
C VAL A 307 -19.18 -37.71 22.96
N GLU A 308 -18.57 -38.16 24.06
CA GLU A 308 -19.13 -38.09 25.41
C GLU A 308 -18.88 -36.70 26.04
N PHE A 309 -19.90 -36.19 26.74
CA PHE A 309 -19.85 -34.96 27.52
C PHE A 309 -19.26 -35.23 28.91
N MET A 310 -18.23 -34.46 29.32
CA MET A 310 -17.80 -34.34 30.71
C MET A 310 -18.09 -32.92 31.23
N GLU A 311 -18.92 -32.83 32.27
CA GLU A 311 -19.19 -31.62 33.04
C GLU A 311 -17.99 -31.28 33.95
N SER A 312 -17.47 -30.04 33.87
CA SER A 312 -16.51 -29.51 34.83
C SER A 312 -17.18 -28.47 35.74
N GLN A 313 -17.12 -28.71 37.05
CA GLN A 313 -17.66 -27.83 38.08
C GLN A 313 -16.81 -26.57 38.30
N SER A 314 -17.47 -25.42 38.48
CA SER A 314 -16.87 -24.14 38.85
C SER A 314 -16.59 -24.04 40.36
N PRO A 315 -15.44 -23.52 40.83
CA PRO A 315 -15.20 -23.29 42.26
C PRO A 315 -15.73 -21.92 42.73
N GLN A 316 -16.34 -21.92 43.92
CA GLN A 316 -16.78 -20.72 44.66
C GLN A 316 -15.59 -20.01 45.36
N PRO A 317 -15.61 -18.67 45.50
CA PRO A 317 -14.49 -17.93 46.10
C PRO A 317 -14.51 -17.91 47.63
N SER A 318 -13.33 -17.98 48.25
CA SER A 318 -13.11 -17.82 49.70
C SER A 318 -12.98 -16.34 50.11
N PRO A 319 -13.19 -15.99 51.39
CA PRO A 319 -13.12 -14.61 51.87
C PRO A 319 -11.70 -14.05 51.75
N ILE A 320 -11.55 -12.88 51.14
CA ILE A 320 -10.25 -12.20 50.97
C ILE A 320 -9.86 -11.50 52.27
N ASP A 321 -8.65 -11.79 52.76
CA ASP A 321 -8.05 -11.25 53.99
C ASP A 321 -7.82 -9.73 53.86
N LEU A 322 -8.35 -8.96 54.82
CA LEU A 322 -8.29 -7.50 54.88
C LEU A 322 -6.83 -6.97 54.85
N HIS A 323 -5.90 -7.78 55.34
CA HIS A 323 -4.47 -7.47 55.36
C HIS A 323 -3.86 -7.46 53.94
N GLN A 324 -4.34 -8.35 53.07
CA GLN A 324 -3.93 -8.42 51.66
C GLN A 324 -4.41 -7.19 50.88
N MET A 325 -5.61 -6.68 51.18
CA MET A 325 -6.14 -5.48 50.53
C MET A 325 -5.35 -4.22 50.91
N GLN A 326 -4.93 -4.09 52.17
CA GLN A 326 -4.13 -2.95 52.62
C GLN A 326 -2.73 -2.96 51.98
N ALA A 327 -2.10 -4.13 51.84
CA ALA A 327 -0.84 -4.28 51.12
C ALA A 327 -0.97 -3.90 49.63
N ASN A 328 -2.05 -4.35 48.97
CA ASN A 328 -2.32 -4.03 47.57
C ASN A 328 -2.59 -2.53 47.36
N LEU A 329 -3.28 -1.87 48.31
CA LEU A 329 -3.55 -0.43 48.25
C LEU A 329 -2.27 0.39 48.41
N ALA A 330 -1.39 0.02 49.35
CA ALA A 330 -0.10 0.67 49.53
C ALA A 330 0.80 0.52 48.29
N GLN A 331 0.78 -0.66 47.66
CA GLN A 331 1.53 -0.92 46.44
C GLN A 331 0.97 -0.18 45.21
N ALA A 332 -0.36 -0.05 45.11
CA ALA A 332 -1.01 0.77 44.09
C ALA A 332 -0.70 2.26 44.28
N GLN A 333 -0.70 2.76 45.53
CA GLN A 333 -0.34 4.14 45.84
C GLN A 333 1.13 4.45 45.52
N ALA A 334 2.05 3.55 45.86
CA ALA A 334 3.47 3.67 45.49
C ALA A 334 3.66 3.65 43.96
N THR A 335 2.89 2.84 43.24
CA THR A 335 2.90 2.77 41.77
C THR A 335 2.35 4.05 41.14
N ILE A 336 1.26 4.62 41.68
CA ILE A 336 0.71 5.90 41.23
C ILE A 336 1.70 7.05 41.49
N GLN A 337 2.40 7.02 42.62
CA GLN A 337 3.39 8.04 42.98
C GLN A 337 4.65 7.94 42.12
N SER A 338 5.09 6.73 41.73
CA SER A 338 6.16 6.55 40.75
C SER A 338 5.73 6.91 39.32
N MET A 339 4.44 6.73 38.99
CA MET A 339 3.90 7.19 37.71
C MET A 339 3.90 8.72 37.59
N ARG A 340 3.71 9.48 38.68
CA ARG A 340 3.74 10.96 38.69
C ARG A 340 5.11 11.57 38.29
N SER A 341 6.20 10.81 38.35
CA SER A 341 7.53 11.24 37.87
C SER A 341 7.87 10.77 36.44
N SER A 342 6.96 10.03 35.79
CA SER A 342 7.17 9.48 34.44
C SER A 342 6.96 10.51 33.31
N LYS A 343 7.53 10.22 32.13
CA LYS A 343 7.41 10.99 30.87
C LYS A 343 5.97 11.43 30.55
N PHE A 344 4.97 10.64 30.95
CA PHE A 344 3.55 10.88 30.71
C PHE A 344 3.03 12.19 31.34
N TRP A 345 3.44 12.53 32.57
CA TRP A 345 2.98 13.76 33.22
C TRP A 345 3.70 15.00 32.69
N LYS A 346 4.98 14.86 32.30
CA LYS A 346 5.71 15.92 31.57
C LYS A 346 5.04 16.26 30.24
N VAL A 347 4.54 15.26 29.51
CA VAL A 347 3.77 15.44 28.27
C VAL A 347 2.44 16.15 28.56
N ARG A 348 1.71 15.74 29.60
CA ARG A 348 0.41 16.34 29.98
C ARG A 348 0.53 17.81 30.40
N ASP A 349 1.52 18.14 31.22
CA ASP A 349 1.72 19.51 31.70
C ASP A 349 2.22 20.43 30.57
N SER A 350 3.04 19.89 29.65
CA SER A 350 3.46 20.62 28.44
C SER A 350 2.28 20.85 27.46
N LEU A 351 1.35 19.90 27.34
CA LEU A 351 0.10 20.03 26.56
C LEU A 351 -0.83 21.12 27.12
N ALA A 352 -0.87 21.30 28.44
CA ALA A 352 -1.62 22.40 29.06
C ALA A 352 -1.05 23.78 28.68
N GLY A 353 0.28 23.89 28.56
CA GLY A 353 0.96 25.09 28.06
C GLY A 353 0.65 25.39 26.58
N VAL A 354 0.66 24.36 25.72
CA VAL A 354 0.28 24.51 24.29
C VAL A 354 -1.17 24.99 24.15
N LYS A 355 -2.09 24.47 24.99
CA LYS A 355 -3.50 24.88 24.99
C LYS A 355 -3.68 26.37 25.32
N GLN A 356 -2.86 26.94 26.22
CA GLN A 356 -2.90 28.38 26.52
C GLN A 356 -2.40 29.25 25.37
N VAL A 357 -1.36 28.79 24.65
CA VAL A 357 -0.85 29.49 23.44
C VAL A 357 -1.91 29.50 22.32
N VAL A 358 -2.65 28.40 22.15
CA VAL A 358 -3.75 28.28 21.18
C VAL A 358 -4.89 29.25 21.48
N LEU A 359 -5.25 29.41 22.76
CA LEU A 359 -6.36 30.25 23.20
C LEU A 359 -6.05 31.76 23.19
N GLY A 360 -4.77 32.15 23.18
CA GLY A 360 -4.32 33.55 23.23
C GLY A 360 -3.97 34.21 21.89
N THR A 361 -4.02 33.49 20.76
CA THR A 361 -3.60 34.02 19.44
C THR A 361 -4.79 34.41 18.54
N GLN A 362 -4.82 35.66 18.09
CA GLN A 362 -5.66 36.13 16.97
C GLN A 362 -4.78 36.30 15.71
N ASP A 363 -5.28 35.88 14.54
CA ASP A 363 -4.64 36.12 13.24
C ASP A 363 -5.30 37.33 12.57
N PRO A 364 -4.57 38.42 12.26
CA PRO A 364 -5.03 39.44 11.33
C PRO A 364 -4.75 39.01 9.87
N GLU A 365 -5.74 39.20 8.98
CA GLU A 365 -5.62 38.92 7.54
C GLU A 365 -4.65 39.91 6.86
N ILE A 366 -3.71 39.38 6.06
CA ILE A 366 -2.91 40.16 5.11
C ILE A 366 -3.24 39.67 3.70
N THR A 367 -3.65 40.59 2.83
CA THR A 367 -3.83 40.33 1.40
C THR A 367 -2.48 40.39 0.70
N LEU A 368 -1.94 39.24 0.29
CA LEU A 368 -0.73 39.13 -0.51
C LEU A 368 -1.07 39.34 -2.00
N GLN A 369 -0.58 40.43 -2.61
CA GLN A 369 -0.59 40.55 -4.08
C GLN A 369 0.58 39.77 -4.67
N SER A 370 0.31 38.96 -5.70
CA SER A 370 1.28 38.10 -6.38
C SER A 370 2.32 38.92 -7.14
N GLY A 371 3.59 38.83 -6.75
CA GLY A 371 4.71 39.41 -7.50
C GLY A 371 5.04 38.56 -8.73
N SER A 372 4.97 39.17 -9.92
CA SER A 372 5.41 38.58 -11.19
C SER A 372 6.94 38.49 -11.27
N ASN A 373 7.47 37.41 -11.85
CA ASN A 373 8.89 37.27 -12.23
C ASN A 373 9.36 38.49 -13.04
N HIS A 374 10.07 39.43 -12.42
CA HIS A 374 10.75 40.54 -13.09
C HIS A 374 12.21 40.59 -12.65
N GLN A 375 13.13 40.79 -13.60
CA GLN A 375 14.52 41.13 -13.30
C GLN A 375 14.56 42.58 -12.80
N PHE A 376 15.04 42.80 -11.58
CA PHE A 376 15.21 44.13 -11.00
C PHE A 376 16.44 44.82 -11.63
N THR A 377 16.31 46.10 -11.98
CA THR A 377 17.33 46.85 -12.75
C THR A 377 18.06 47.94 -11.95
N ASP A 378 17.67 48.16 -10.69
CA ASP A 378 18.29 49.15 -9.79
C ASP A 378 18.27 48.67 -8.32
N ALA A 379 19.30 49.05 -7.56
CA ALA A 379 19.51 48.75 -6.15
C ALA A 379 18.32 49.17 -5.25
N SER A 380 17.61 50.25 -5.62
CA SER A 380 16.41 50.68 -4.87
C SER A 380 15.27 49.65 -4.92
N GLN A 381 15.15 48.90 -6.01
CA GLN A 381 14.13 47.85 -6.20
C GLN A 381 14.48 46.59 -5.41
N TYR A 382 15.76 46.22 -5.37
CA TYR A 382 16.25 45.15 -4.51
C TYR A 382 16.02 45.45 -3.03
N GLN A 383 16.27 46.69 -2.60
CA GLN A 383 16.02 47.11 -1.22
C GLN A 383 14.53 47.06 -0.85
N ALA A 384 13.65 47.44 -1.78
CA ALA A 384 12.21 47.36 -1.56
C ALA A 384 11.71 45.92 -1.41
N GLU A 385 12.21 44.97 -2.23
CA GLU A 385 11.84 43.56 -2.12
C GLU A 385 12.45 42.90 -0.88
N LEU A 386 13.68 43.27 -0.49
CA LEU A 386 14.28 42.85 0.78
C LEU A 386 13.42 43.30 1.97
N ASN A 387 12.97 44.57 1.98
CA ASN A 387 12.10 45.07 3.04
C ASN A 387 10.75 44.33 3.06
N ARG A 388 10.19 43.99 1.89
CA ARG A 388 8.96 43.20 1.76
C ARG A 388 9.13 41.79 2.32
N LEU A 389 10.20 41.09 1.95
CA LEU A 389 10.50 39.74 2.42
C LEU A 389 10.79 39.72 3.93
N THR A 390 11.51 40.72 4.45
CA THR A 390 11.74 40.89 5.89
C THR A 390 10.42 41.04 6.63
N ALA A 391 9.50 41.88 6.14
CA ALA A 391 8.18 42.02 6.75
C ALA A 391 7.35 40.71 6.70
N VAL A 392 7.48 39.92 5.63
CA VAL A 392 6.87 38.58 5.54
C VAL A 392 7.49 37.63 6.55
N ILE A 393 8.82 37.66 6.75
CA ILE A 393 9.51 36.82 7.72
C ILE A 393 9.12 37.19 9.16
N GLU A 394 9.09 38.49 9.49
CA GLU A 394 8.64 38.99 10.80
C GLU A 394 7.17 38.62 11.07
N TRP A 395 6.31 38.71 10.04
CA TRP A 395 4.93 38.23 10.14
C TRP A 395 4.87 36.70 10.34
N MET A 396 5.64 35.94 9.56
CA MET A 396 5.71 34.48 9.71
C MET A 396 6.11 34.13 11.14
N GLN A 397 7.15 34.74 11.70
CA GLN A 397 7.61 34.51 13.07
C GLN A 397 6.55 34.83 14.14
N THR A 398 5.63 35.76 13.86
CA THR A 398 4.57 36.17 14.78
C THR A 398 3.22 35.48 14.53
N SER A 399 3.07 34.78 13.40
CA SER A 399 1.86 34.08 12.97
C SER A 399 1.51 32.87 13.86
N LYS A 400 0.21 32.52 13.89
CA LYS A 400 -0.30 31.37 14.64
C LYS A 400 0.38 30.05 14.25
N PHE A 401 0.63 29.83 12.96
CA PHE A 401 1.27 28.61 12.46
C PHE A 401 2.69 28.44 13.00
N TRP A 402 3.50 29.49 12.97
CA TRP A 402 4.90 29.42 13.40
C TRP A 402 5.04 29.38 14.91
N LYS A 403 4.19 30.08 15.66
CA LYS A 403 4.11 29.92 17.12
C LYS A 403 3.75 28.48 17.51
N LEU A 404 2.74 27.89 16.87
CA LEU A 404 2.38 26.49 17.08
C LEU A 404 3.51 25.52 16.72
N ARG A 405 4.20 25.77 15.60
CA ARG A 405 5.35 24.98 15.15
C ARG A 405 6.51 25.06 16.14
N THR A 406 6.87 26.25 16.60
CA THR A 406 7.95 26.45 17.58
C THR A 406 7.62 25.79 18.92
N THR A 407 6.39 25.97 19.42
CA THR A 407 5.93 25.30 20.65
C THR A 407 5.91 23.78 20.49
N TRP A 408 5.53 23.26 19.31
CA TRP A 408 5.58 21.83 19.00
C TRP A 408 7.01 21.26 19.00
N PHE A 409 7.99 21.99 18.46
CA PHE A 409 9.39 21.57 18.52
C PHE A 409 9.98 21.63 19.93
N GLN A 410 9.64 22.65 20.71
CA GLN A 410 10.01 22.73 22.13
C GLN A 410 9.39 21.58 22.94
N LEU A 411 8.14 21.21 22.64
CA LEU A 411 7.47 20.03 23.20
C LEU A 411 8.19 18.73 22.83
N LYS A 412 8.54 18.54 21.55
CA LYS A 412 9.33 17.36 21.10
C LYS A 412 10.65 17.27 21.88
N GLN A 413 11.36 18.39 22.03
CA GLN A 413 12.63 18.44 22.73
C GLN A 413 12.47 18.16 24.24
N SER A 414 11.45 18.70 24.90
CA SER A 414 11.22 18.50 26.34
C SER A 414 10.85 17.06 26.72
N ILE A 415 10.33 16.29 25.76
CA ILE A 415 9.97 14.88 25.93
C ILE A 415 10.97 13.91 25.26
N GLY A 416 12.11 14.43 24.79
CA GLY A 416 13.23 13.66 24.24
C GLY A 416 12.96 12.99 22.90
N LEU A 417 12.09 13.58 22.07
CA LEU A 417 11.91 13.18 20.68
C LEU A 417 12.90 13.96 19.80
N PRO A 418 13.53 13.32 18.80
CA PRO A 418 14.47 13.99 17.90
C PRO A 418 13.76 15.11 17.13
N SER A 419 14.41 16.27 17.02
CA SER A 419 13.98 17.31 16.07
C SER A 419 14.39 16.86 14.67
N ASP A 420 13.43 16.70 13.77
CA ASP A 420 13.66 16.26 12.39
C ASP A 420 14.76 17.11 11.74
N THR A 421 15.90 16.48 11.42
CA THR A 421 17.13 17.13 10.94
C THR A 421 17.09 17.51 9.45
N ASN A 422 16.01 17.21 8.72
CA ASN A 422 15.90 17.48 7.29
C ASN A 422 14.88 18.59 6.96
N SER A 423 15.07 19.77 7.57
CA SER A 423 14.42 20.99 7.10
C SER A 423 15.47 21.86 6.40
N ILE A 424 15.34 22.02 5.08
CA ILE A 424 16.20 22.83 4.19
C ILE A 424 16.36 24.30 4.65
N LEU A 425 15.59 24.75 5.64
CA LEU A 425 15.57 26.12 6.15
C LEU A 425 16.47 26.40 7.37
N ARG A 426 17.35 25.47 7.80
CA ARG A 426 18.34 25.75 8.85
C ARG A 426 19.62 26.44 8.35
N SER A 427 19.81 26.60 7.04
CA SER A 427 21.03 27.20 6.49
C SER A 427 20.97 28.74 6.37
N ILE A 428 20.11 29.41 7.14
CA ILE A 428 19.98 30.89 7.14
C ILE A 428 19.92 31.40 8.60
N GLU A 429 20.89 30.98 9.42
CA GLU A 429 21.27 31.66 10.66
C GLU A 429 22.67 32.26 10.50
#